data_AF-A0A7S2C1V3-F1
#
_entry.id   AF-A0A7S2C1V3-F1
#
_cell.length_a   1.000
_cell.length_b   1.000
_cell.length_c   1.000
_cell.angle_alpha   90.00
_cell.angle_beta   90.00
_cell.angle_gamma   90.00
#
_symmetry.space_group_name_H-M   'P 1'
#
loop_
_entity.id
_entity.type
_entity.pdbx_description
1 polymer ?
#
loop_
_entity_poly.entity_id
_entity_poly.type
_entity_poly.pdbx_seq_one_letter_code
_entity_poly.pdbx_strand_id
1 'polypeptide(L)'
;RCEAKHSKDKRYINITGGATGCVELAAMSLELEEAGFGSQGEGKPGFFSIVAGPLLRSTDGNRLSHMPVDPSSTYGALHAMYDEAYVMANQPGDPDPWLDLQGLDEPLWGHHSNRRGADTVARATMVQTKMLEEDLDLFFGWQEKMYNQRMQFHYATRFNREKRYRVTMYL
;
A
#
# COMPACT_ATOMS: atom_id res chain seq x y z
N ARG A 1 30.90 3.94 21.84
CA ARG A 1 29.82 4.33 20.90
C ARG A 1 28.59 3.53 21.30
N CYS A 2 27.45 4.15 21.56
CA CYS A 2 26.20 3.40 21.77
C CYS A 2 25.78 2.84 20.41
N GLU A 3 25.87 1.52 20.23
CA GLU A 3 25.19 0.86 19.12
C GLU A 3 23.71 1.27 19.13
N ALA A 4 23.14 1.59 17.97
CA ALA A 4 21.71 1.78 17.82
C ALA A 4 21.01 0.42 17.98
N LYS A 5 20.81 0.00 19.24
CA LYS A 5 20.25 -1.31 19.59
C LYS A 5 18.74 -1.33 19.47
N HIS A 6 18.07 -0.19 19.67
CA HIS A 6 16.62 -0.11 19.67
C HIS A 6 16.05 0.60 18.44
N SER A 7 14.80 0.30 18.07
CA SER A 7 14.10 0.88 16.92
C SER A 7 14.09 2.42 16.94
N LYS A 8 14.02 3.03 18.13
CA LYS A 8 14.07 4.49 18.30
C LYS A 8 15.45 5.10 17.96
N ASP A 9 16.51 4.33 18.09
CA ASP A 9 17.89 4.75 17.82
C ASP A 9 18.25 4.67 16.33
N LYS A 10 17.38 4.06 15.51
CA LYS A 10 17.54 3.87 14.06
C LYS A 10 16.62 4.77 13.25
N ARG A 11 16.13 5.87 13.83
CA ARG A 11 15.25 6.80 13.12
C ARG A 11 16.06 7.63 12.15
N TYR A 12 15.67 7.59 10.89
CA TYR A 12 16.20 8.46 9.85
C TYR A 12 15.12 9.47 9.48
N ILE A 13 15.54 10.66 9.06
CA ILE A 13 14.67 11.70 8.53
C ILE A 13 15.08 11.94 7.09
N ASN A 14 14.12 11.85 6.18
CA ASN A 14 14.36 12.21 4.78
C ASN A 14 14.36 13.73 4.68
N ILE A 15 15.51 14.31 4.34
CA ILE A 15 15.68 15.77 4.27
C ILE A 15 15.27 16.29 2.88
N THR A 16 15.73 15.61 1.83
CA THR A 16 15.46 15.97 0.43
C THR A 16 15.56 14.73 -0.47
N GLY A 17 15.19 14.88 -1.74
CA GLY A 17 15.24 13.83 -2.75
C GLY A 17 15.13 14.41 -4.15
N GLY A 18 15.66 13.67 -5.12
CA GLY A 18 15.76 14.13 -6.51
C GLY A 18 16.10 12.97 -7.43
N ALA A 19 16.24 13.28 -8.72
CA ALA A 19 16.70 12.29 -9.69
C ALA A 19 18.15 11.86 -9.40
N THR A 20 18.53 10.66 -9.82
CA THR A 20 19.92 10.21 -9.75
C THR A 20 20.85 11.19 -10.47
N GLY A 21 21.91 11.65 -9.80
CA GLY A 21 22.87 12.60 -10.37
C GLY A 21 22.42 14.06 -10.39
N CYS A 22 21.31 14.40 -9.73
CA CYS A 22 20.83 15.77 -9.55
C CYS A 22 21.87 16.64 -8.83
N VAL A 23 22.19 17.80 -9.41
CA VAL A 23 23.23 18.72 -8.91
C VAL A 23 22.85 19.29 -7.55
N GLU A 24 21.56 19.53 -7.33
CA GLU A 24 20.99 20.03 -6.08
C GLU A 24 21.19 19.03 -4.93
N LEU A 25 21.11 17.72 -5.20
CA LEU A 25 21.43 16.69 -4.20
C LEU A 25 22.93 16.65 -3.87
N ALA A 26 23.79 16.85 -4.88
CA ALA A 26 25.23 16.90 -4.67
C ALA A 26 25.64 18.14 -3.85
N ALA A 27 25.08 19.30 -4.16
CA ALA A 27 25.29 20.54 -3.41
C ALA A 27 24.83 20.42 -1.95
N MET A 28 23.63 19.86 -1.71
CA MET A 28 23.13 19.63 -0.36
C MET A 28 24.00 18.63 0.43
N SER A 29 24.52 17.61 -0.24
CA SER A 29 25.43 16.64 0.39
C SER A 29 26.73 17.31 0.82
N LEU A 30 27.28 18.20 -0.02
CA LEU A 30 28.47 18.98 0.33
C LEU A 30 28.23 19.89 1.54
N GLU A 31 27.11 20.61 1.56
CA GLU A 31 26.72 21.46 2.71
C GLU A 31 26.60 20.65 4.01
N LEU A 32 26.03 19.44 3.95
CA LEU A 32 25.96 18.54 5.10
C LEU A 32 27.35 18.04 5.54
N GLU A 33 28.25 17.77 4.61
CA GLU A 33 29.64 17.41 4.93
C GLU A 33 30.37 18.57 5.63
N GLU A 34 30.27 19.78 5.10
CA GLU A 34 30.87 21.00 5.68
C GLU A 34 30.29 21.33 7.06
N ALA A 35 29.01 21.07 7.27
CA ALA A 35 28.35 21.17 8.57
C ALA A 35 28.73 20.04 9.55
N GLY A 36 29.60 19.10 9.15
CA GLY A 36 30.13 18.04 10.02
C GLY A 36 29.25 16.79 10.13
N PHE A 37 28.22 16.66 9.29
CA PHE A 37 27.41 15.44 9.17
C PHE A 37 28.07 14.38 8.28
N GLY A 38 29.14 14.73 7.56
CA GLY A 38 29.94 13.82 6.74
C GLY A 38 30.75 12.79 7.53
N SER A 39 31.62 12.05 6.84
CA SER A 39 32.51 11.08 7.49
C SER A 39 33.46 11.77 8.46
N GLN A 40 33.54 11.27 9.69
CA GLN A 40 34.40 11.82 10.75
C GLN A 40 35.78 11.16 10.81
N GLY A 41 36.34 10.80 9.65
CA GLY A 41 37.65 10.14 9.51
C GLY A 41 37.60 8.61 9.53
N GLU A 42 38.78 7.99 9.55
CA GLU A 42 38.95 6.54 9.33
C GLU A 42 38.05 5.68 10.23
N GLY A 43 37.16 4.92 9.58
CA GLY A 43 36.27 3.95 10.23
C GLY A 43 35.01 4.54 10.87
N LYS A 44 34.75 5.86 10.77
CA LYS A 44 33.51 6.46 11.28
C LYS A 44 32.54 6.80 10.14
N PRO A 45 31.44 6.05 9.97
CA PRO A 45 30.38 6.44 9.05
C PRO A 45 29.82 7.81 9.45
N GLY A 46 29.47 8.61 8.44
CA GLY A 46 28.79 9.90 8.61
C GLY A 46 27.35 9.73 9.09
N PHE A 47 26.68 10.85 9.31
CA PHE A 47 25.31 10.93 9.82
C PHE A 47 24.24 11.04 8.73
N PHE A 48 24.64 11.11 7.46
CA PHE A 48 23.74 11.09 6.32
C PHE A 48 24.21 10.11 5.24
N SER A 49 23.29 9.70 4.40
CA SER A 49 23.56 8.91 3.20
C SER A 49 22.53 9.23 2.11
N ILE A 50 22.94 9.11 0.86
CA ILE A 50 22.03 9.11 -0.28
C ILE A 50 21.59 7.66 -0.51
N VAL A 51 20.29 7.41 -0.46
CA VAL A 51 19.70 6.09 -0.69
C VAL A 51 18.72 6.15 -1.86
N ALA A 52 18.47 5.01 -2.49
CA ALA A 52 17.39 4.91 -3.45
C ALA A 52 16.05 5.28 -2.78
N GLY A 53 15.29 6.17 -3.42
CA GLY A 53 14.01 6.63 -2.88
C GLY A 53 13.02 5.48 -2.68
N PRO A 54 12.08 5.60 -1.71
CA PRO A 54 11.07 4.59 -1.50
C PRO A 54 10.16 4.47 -2.72
N LEU A 55 9.66 3.25 -2.97
CA LEU A 55 8.77 2.95 -4.10
C LEU A 55 7.47 3.77 -4.04
N LEU A 56 6.96 4.03 -2.84
CA LEU A 56 5.75 4.81 -2.59
C LEU A 56 6.07 6.00 -1.67
N ARG A 57 5.89 7.20 -2.20
CA ARG A 57 6.06 8.47 -1.48
C ARG A 57 4.71 9.08 -1.15
N SER A 58 4.62 9.69 0.02
CA SER A 58 3.45 10.51 0.36
C SER A 58 3.33 11.69 -0.60
N THR A 59 2.10 12.13 -0.82
CA THR A 59 1.80 13.33 -1.60
C THR A 59 1.08 14.32 -0.71
N ASP A 60 1.36 15.59 -0.93
CA ASP A 60 0.60 16.71 -0.39
C ASP A 60 -0.01 17.44 -1.59
N GLY A 61 -1.25 17.06 -1.92
CA GLY A 61 -1.89 17.43 -3.18
C GLY A 61 -1.05 17.01 -4.39
N ASN A 62 -0.56 17.98 -5.16
CA ASN A 62 0.23 17.76 -6.37
C ASN A 62 1.75 17.66 -6.10
N ARG A 63 2.19 17.69 -4.84
CA ARG A 63 3.61 17.64 -4.47
C ARG A 63 3.98 16.28 -3.91
N LEU A 64 5.04 15.68 -4.44
CA LEU A 64 5.63 14.48 -3.87
C LEU A 64 6.48 14.85 -2.65
N SER A 65 6.12 14.31 -1.49
CA SER A 65 6.94 14.41 -0.29
C SER A 65 8.13 13.44 -0.36
N HIS A 66 9.18 13.73 0.39
CA HIS A 66 10.29 12.79 0.57
C HIS A 66 9.98 11.72 1.62
N MET A 67 8.88 11.87 2.35
CA MET A 67 8.45 10.89 3.34
C MET A 67 7.77 9.69 2.65
N PRO A 68 8.04 8.46 3.10
CA PRO A 68 7.24 7.31 2.66
C PRO A 68 5.77 7.53 3.00
N VAL A 69 4.87 6.93 2.22
CA VAL A 69 3.46 6.86 2.62
C VAL A 69 3.39 6.05 3.92
N ASP A 70 2.86 6.65 4.98
CA ASP A 70 2.45 5.88 6.15
C ASP A 70 1.03 5.36 5.91
N PRO A 71 0.79 4.04 5.91
CA PRO A 71 -0.56 3.49 5.69
C PRO A 71 -1.61 4.05 6.64
N SER A 72 -1.20 4.47 7.85
CA SER A 72 -2.11 5.08 8.83
C SER A 72 -2.56 6.48 8.48
N SER A 73 -1.75 7.21 7.72
CA SER A 73 -2.06 8.58 7.29
C SER A 73 -3.23 8.65 6.30
N THR A 74 -3.59 7.54 5.65
CA THR A 74 -4.69 7.51 4.68
C THR A 74 -6.04 7.12 5.28
N TYR A 75 -6.09 6.59 6.52
CA TYR A 75 -7.34 6.07 7.09
C TYR A 75 -8.40 7.13 7.34
N GLY A 76 -8.02 8.29 7.89
CA GLY A 76 -9.00 9.34 8.18
C GLY A 76 -9.72 9.80 6.91
N ALA A 77 -8.97 10.03 5.84
CA ALA A 77 -9.53 10.42 4.55
C ALA A 77 -10.37 9.29 3.92
N LEU A 78 -9.89 8.05 3.95
CA LEU A 78 -10.61 6.91 3.39
C LEU A 78 -11.91 6.62 4.14
N HIS A 79 -11.92 6.72 5.47
CA HIS A 79 -13.14 6.50 6.26
C HIS A 79 -14.20 7.56 5.92
N ALA A 80 -13.81 8.84 5.86
CA ALA A 80 -14.73 9.90 5.44
C ALA A 80 -15.31 9.65 4.03
N MET A 81 -14.46 9.23 3.10
CA MET A 81 -14.92 8.84 1.75
C MET A 81 -15.87 7.65 1.75
N TYR A 82 -15.65 6.64 2.60
CA TYR A 82 -16.55 5.49 2.71
C TYR A 82 -17.87 5.85 3.38
N ASP A 83 -17.87 6.73 4.37
CA ASP A 83 -19.09 7.23 5.00
C ASP A 83 -19.95 7.97 3.97
N GLU A 84 -19.33 8.86 3.19
CA GLU A 84 -20.01 9.55 2.08
C GLU A 84 -20.54 8.56 1.03
N ALA A 85 -19.71 7.59 0.61
CA ALA A 85 -20.11 6.57 -0.35
C ALA A 85 -21.26 5.70 0.16
N TYR A 86 -21.24 5.33 1.44
CA TYR A 86 -22.32 4.57 2.07
C TYR A 86 -23.63 5.33 2.04
N VAL A 87 -23.63 6.60 2.42
CA VAL A 87 -24.83 7.46 2.36
C VAL A 87 -25.34 7.57 0.94
N MET A 88 -24.46 7.76 -0.05
CA MET A 88 -24.85 7.86 -1.45
C MET A 88 -25.43 6.55 -2.00
N ALA A 89 -24.86 5.40 -1.64
CA ALA A 89 -25.23 4.09 -2.18
C ALA A 89 -26.37 3.40 -1.41
N ASN A 90 -26.73 3.87 -0.21
CA ASN A 90 -27.76 3.25 0.64
C ASN A 90 -28.89 4.22 0.97
N GLN A 91 -29.49 4.81 -0.05
CA GLN A 91 -30.64 5.69 0.13
C GLN A 91 -31.86 4.91 0.65
N PRO A 92 -32.78 5.53 1.41
CA PRO A 92 -33.96 4.84 1.91
C PRO A 92 -34.79 4.19 0.79
N GLY A 93 -34.91 2.86 0.83
CA GLY A 93 -35.63 2.08 -0.19
C GLY A 93 -34.77 1.59 -1.37
N ASP A 94 -33.49 1.96 -1.43
CA ASP A 94 -32.52 1.51 -2.42
C ASP A 94 -31.16 1.24 -1.75
N PRO A 95 -31.05 0.19 -0.92
CA PRO A 95 -29.79 -0.19 -0.28
C PRO A 95 -28.83 -0.82 -1.29
N ASP A 96 -27.52 -0.66 -1.06
CA ASP A 96 -26.49 -1.29 -1.88
C ASP A 96 -26.60 -2.82 -1.74
N PRO A 97 -26.93 -3.56 -2.82
CA PRO A 97 -27.12 -5.00 -2.76
C PRO A 97 -25.83 -5.77 -2.43
N TRP A 98 -24.66 -5.12 -2.54
CA TRP A 98 -23.35 -5.73 -2.33
C TRP A 98 -22.74 -5.44 -0.97
N LEU A 99 -23.28 -4.47 -0.23
CA LEU A 99 -22.78 -4.12 1.09
C LEU A 99 -23.52 -4.92 2.18
N ASP A 100 -22.87 -5.99 2.64
CA ASP A 100 -23.33 -6.79 3.77
C ASP A 100 -22.78 -6.23 5.10
N LEU A 101 -23.65 -5.66 5.93
CA LEU A 101 -23.31 -5.15 7.26
C LEU A 101 -23.13 -6.27 8.31
N GLN A 102 -23.40 -7.53 7.98
CA GLN A 102 -23.23 -8.69 8.87
C GLN A 102 -23.95 -8.54 10.21
N GLY A 103 -25.10 -7.87 10.21
CA GLY A 103 -25.91 -7.61 11.41
C GLY A 103 -25.48 -6.38 12.22
N LEU A 104 -24.58 -5.54 11.70
CA LEU A 104 -24.28 -4.23 12.28
C LEU A 104 -25.34 -3.20 11.85
N ASP A 105 -25.64 -2.26 12.76
CA ASP A 105 -26.54 -1.14 12.48
C ASP A 105 -25.89 -0.10 11.54
N GLU A 106 -24.57 0.05 11.62
CA GLU A 106 -23.75 0.98 10.84
C GLU A 106 -22.50 0.27 10.29
N PRO A 107 -21.96 0.70 9.13
CA PRO A 107 -20.77 0.10 8.58
C PRO A 107 -19.53 0.35 9.45
N LEU A 108 -18.66 -0.65 9.53
CA LEU A 108 -17.37 -0.55 10.20
C LEU A 108 -16.22 -0.68 9.19
N TRP A 109 -15.51 0.42 8.98
CA TRP A 109 -14.38 0.48 8.04
C TRP A 109 -13.06 0.10 8.68
N GLY A 110 -12.22 -0.60 7.92
CA GLY A 110 -10.87 -0.98 8.31
C GLY A 110 -9.93 -1.15 7.13
N HIS A 111 -8.71 -1.62 7.39
CA HIS A 111 -7.61 -1.72 6.40
C HIS A 111 -7.94 -2.55 5.16
N HIS A 112 -8.94 -3.41 5.25
CA HIS A 112 -9.31 -4.33 4.20
C HIS A 112 -10.76 -4.17 3.73
N SER A 113 -11.47 -3.08 4.08
CA SER A 113 -12.87 -2.91 3.68
C SER A 113 -13.06 -2.96 2.16
N ASN A 114 -12.27 -2.23 1.37
CA ASN A 114 -12.33 -2.32 -0.09
C ASN A 114 -11.97 -3.72 -0.63
N ARG A 115 -10.95 -4.35 -0.05
CA ARG A 115 -10.55 -5.71 -0.46
C ARG A 115 -11.67 -6.71 -0.18
N ARG A 116 -12.33 -6.61 0.98
CA ARG A 116 -13.45 -7.48 1.36
C ARG A 116 -14.68 -7.20 0.50
N GLY A 117 -15.04 -5.94 0.29
CA GLY A 117 -16.15 -5.57 -0.60
C GLY A 117 -15.94 -6.08 -2.01
N ALA A 118 -14.74 -5.88 -2.56
CA ALA A 118 -14.39 -6.40 -3.88
C ALA A 118 -14.43 -7.93 -3.95
N ASP A 119 -13.93 -8.64 -2.92
CA ASP A 119 -14.00 -10.10 -2.84
C ASP A 119 -15.47 -10.59 -2.75
N THR A 120 -16.32 -9.90 -1.99
CA THR A 120 -17.76 -10.21 -1.90
C THR A 120 -18.43 -10.12 -3.27
N VAL A 121 -18.24 -9.01 -3.99
CA VAL A 121 -18.82 -8.83 -5.34
C VAL A 121 -18.25 -9.86 -6.32
N ALA A 122 -16.93 -10.08 -6.30
CA ALA A 122 -16.29 -11.07 -7.16
C ALA A 122 -16.82 -12.48 -6.90
N ARG A 123 -17.01 -12.87 -5.63
CA ARG A 123 -17.59 -14.17 -5.24
C ARG A 123 -19.03 -14.31 -5.69
N ALA A 124 -19.84 -13.28 -5.49
CA ALA A 124 -21.24 -13.31 -5.89
C ALA A 124 -21.43 -13.33 -7.42
N THR A 125 -20.46 -12.84 -8.19
CA THR A 125 -20.47 -12.82 -9.66
C THR A 125 -19.63 -13.94 -10.30
N MET A 126 -19.16 -14.92 -9.52
CA MET A 126 -18.29 -16.00 -10.01
C MET A 126 -18.90 -16.81 -11.16
N VAL A 127 -20.20 -17.10 -11.09
CA VAL A 127 -20.89 -17.92 -12.11
C VAL A 127 -20.91 -17.17 -13.46
N GLN A 128 -21.16 -15.87 -13.41
CA GLN A 128 -21.22 -14.97 -14.57
C GLN A 128 -19.84 -14.75 -15.18
N THR A 129 -18.82 -14.56 -14.33
CA THR A 129 -17.43 -14.32 -14.74
C THR A 129 -16.68 -15.61 -15.09
N LYS A 130 -17.27 -16.78 -14.79
CA LYS A 130 -16.68 -18.11 -14.94
C LYS A 130 -15.35 -18.23 -14.18
N MET A 131 -15.28 -17.59 -13.02
CA MET A 131 -14.11 -17.65 -12.13
C MET A 131 -14.27 -18.78 -11.12
N LEU A 132 -13.15 -19.43 -10.82
CA LEU A 132 -13.05 -20.43 -9.76
C LEU A 132 -12.73 -19.73 -8.45
N GLU A 133 -13.14 -20.35 -7.34
CA GLU A 133 -12.84 -19.84 -5.99
C GLU A 133 -11.33 -19.69 -5.80
N GLU A 134 -10.56 -20.68 -6.27
CA GLU A 134 -9.10 -20.64 -6.25
C GLU A 134 -8.51 -19.43 -7.02
N ASP A 135 -9.16 -18.99 -8.09
CA ASP A 135 -8.70 -17.84 -8.87
C ASP A 135 -8.94 -16.53 -8.10
N LEU A 136 -10.06 -16.42 -7.37
CA LEU A 136 -10.34 -15.28 -6.49
C LEU A 136 -9.43 -15.28 -5.27
N ASP A 137 -9.22 -16.44 -4.63
CA ASP A 137 -8.31 -16.57 -3.51
C ASP A 137 -6.90 -16.09 -3.88
N LEU A 138 -6.37 -16.54 -5.01
CA LEU A 138 -5.06 -16.08 -5.49
C LEU A 138 -5.04 -14.59 -5.80
N PHE A 139 -6.10 -14.06 -6.42
CA PHE A 139 -6.17 -12.63 -6.76
C PHE A 139 -6.20 -11.74 -5.52
N PHE A 140 -7.01 -12.10 -4.54
CA PHE A 140 -7.12 -11.35 -3.30
C PHE A 140 -6.01 -11.71 -2.29
N GLY A 141 -5.24 -12.77 -2.49
CA GLY A 141 -4.19 -13.19 -1.55
C GLY A 141 -4.73 -13.95 -0.33
N TRP A 142 -5.81 -14.71 -0.50
CA TRP A 142 -6.30 -15.65 0.49
C TRP A 142 -5.53 -16.98 0.41
N GLN A 143 -5.25 -17.58 1.57
CA GLN A 143 -4.59 -18.89 1.70
C GLN A 143 -3.25 -19.04 0.94
N GLU A 144 -2.52 -17.94 0.72
CA GLU A 144 -1.28 -17.94 -0.09
C GLU A 144 -0.27 -18.99 0.37
N LYS A 145 -0.12 -19.20 1.69
CA LYS A 145 0.79 -20.21 2.24
C LYS A 145 0.45 -21.63 1.77
N MET A 146 -0.84 -21.97 1.69
CA MET A 146 -1.30 -23.26 1.19
C MET A 146 -1.05 -23.37 -0.31
N TYR A 147 -1.40 -22.34 -1.09
CA TYR A 147 -1.20 -22.34 -2.53
C TYR A 147 0.27 -22.36 -2.94
N ASN A 148 1.15 -21.69 -2.20
CA ASN A 148 2.60 -21.69 -2.40
C ASN A 148 3.24 -23.08 -2.21
N GLN A 149 2.60 -23.99 -1.47
CA GLN A 149 3.09 -25.37 -1.29
C GLN A 149 2.73 -26.28 -2.48
N ARG A 150 1.76 -25.89 -3.31
CA ARG A 150 1.27 -26.70 -4.42
C ARG A 150 2.03 -26.34 -5.71
N MET A 151 3.00 -27.17 -6.08
CA MET A 151 3.85 -26.98 -7.27
C MET A 151 3.10 -26.71 -8.58
N GLN A 152 1.88 -27.22 -8.73
CA GLN A 152 1.03 -26.99 -9.92
C GLN A 152 0.70 -25.49 -10.11
N PHE A 153 0.62 -24.71 -9.04
CA PHE A 153 0.36 -23.26 -9.12
C PHE A 153 1.57 -22.47 -9.60
N HIS A 154 2.79 -22.96 -9.36
CA HIS A 154 4.01 -22.35 -9.88
C HIS A 154 4.05 -22.36 -11.41
N TYR A 155 3.54 -23.43 -12.03
CA TYR A 155 3.52 -23.61 -13.48
C TYR A 155 2.22 -23.17 -14.15
N ALA A 156 1.15 -22.99 -13.39
CA ALA A 156 -0.12 -22.54 -13.93
C ALA A 156 -0.05 -21.03 -14.21
N THR A 157 -0.23 -20.63 -15.47
CA THR A 157 -0.30 -19.21 -15.89
C THR A 157 -1.59 -18.55 -15.40
N ARG A 158 -1.73 -18.39 -14.08
CA ARG A 158 -2.98 -17.92 -13.44
C ARG A 158 -3.05 -16.41 -13.25
N PHE A 159 -1.92 -15.70 -13.26
CA PHE A 159 -1.88 -14.23 -13.17
C PHE A 159 -1.89 -13.53 -14.54
N ASN A 160 -2.67 -14.03 -15.50
CA ASN A 160 -2.80 -13.38 -16.81
C ASN A 160 -3.82 -12.22 -16.77
N ARG A 161 -3.69 -11.30 -17.72
CA ARG A 161 -4.51 -10.07 -17.78
C ARG A 161 -6.00 -10.36 -17.93
N GLU A 162 -6.36 -11.42 -18.67
CA GLU A 162 -7.75 -11.81 -18.92
C GLU A 162 -8.47 -12.26 -17.66
N LYS A 163 -7.80 -13.06 -16.82
CA LYS A 163 -8.36 -13.48 -15.52
C LYS A 163 -8.54 -12.29 -14.59
N ARG A 164 -7.56 -11.38 -14.50
CA ARG A 164 -7.69 -10.15 -13.69
C ARG A 164 -8.87 -9.29 -14.14
N TYR A 165 -9.08 -9.17 -15.45
CA TYR A 165 -10.24 -8.46 -16.01
C TYR A 165 -11.55 -9.12 -15.57
N ARG A 166 -11.65 -10.46 -15.62
CA ARG A 166 -12.88 -11.17 -15.21
C ARG A 166 -13.19 -10.99 -13.72
N VAL A 167 -12.18 -10.96 -12.85
CA VAL A 167 -12.38 -10.71 -11.40
C VAL A 167 -12.87 -9.29 -11.13
N THR A 168 -12.49 -8.32 -11.96
CA THR A 168 -12.74 -6.89 -11.73
C THR A 168 -13.89 -6.31 -12.56
N MET A 169 -14.52 -7.10 -13.45
CA MET A 169 -15.51 -6.60 -14.42
C MET A 169 -16.78 -6.02 -13.79
N TYR A 170 -17.11 -6.43 -12.56
CA TYR A 170 -18.30 -6.02 -11.83
C TYR A 170 -17.97 -5.16 -10.59
N LEU A 171 -16.71 -4.76 -10.44
CA LEU A 171 -16.26 -3.80 -9.43
C LEU A 171 -16.35 -2.38 -9.99
#